data_AF-A0A5R8WSU3-F1
#
_entry.id   AF-A0A5R8WSU3-F1
#
_cell.length_a   1.000
_cell.length_b   1.000
_cell.length_c   1.000
_cell.angle_alpha   90.00
_cell.angle_beta   90.00
_cell.angle_gamma   90.00
#
_symmetry.space_group_name_H-M   'P 1'
#
loop_
_entity.id
_entity.type
_entity.pdbx_description
1 polymer ?
#
loop_
_entity_poly.entity_id
_entity_poly.type
_entity_poly.pdbx_seq_one_letter_code
_entity_poly.pdbx_strand_id
1 'polypeptide(L)' 'MAWKSEDNKKYIGKIDRVFVSLTEYYEVDYFINHFLTTNKYEVSHSNRNIIARHLDAYPGKAPVKRDDLDAWVKKQIGK' A
#
# COMPACT_ATOMS: atom_id res chain seq x y z
N MET A 1 18.41 23.39 2.66
CA MET A 1 17.69 22.49 3.59
C MET A 1 17.43 21.19 2.86
N ALA A 2 18.23 20.16 3.11
CA ALA A 2 18.06 18.85 2.47
C ALA A 2 16.82 18.16 3.04
N TRP A 3 15.78 18.01 2.23
CA TRP A 3 14.63 17.19 2.58
C TRP A 3 15.11 15.73 2.64
N LYS A 4 15.26 15.19 3.86
CA LYS A 4 15.50 13.75 4.06
C LYS A 4 14.23 13.02 3.65
N SER A 5 14.22 12.46 2.45
CA SER A 5 13.16 11.64 1.86
C SER A 5 13.04 10.24 2.48
N GLU A 6 13.49 10.05 3.72
CA GLU A 6 13.51 8.74 4.40
C GLU A 6 12.38 8.54 5.42
N ASP A 7 11.57 9.57 5.66
CA ASP A 7 10.50 9.52 6.64
C ASP A 7 9.17 9.32 5.92
N ASN A 8 8.70 8.08 5.85
CA ASN A 8 7.37 7.72 5.34
C ASN A 8 6.27 8.16 6.33
N LYS A 9 6.30 9.45 6.71
CA LYS A 9 5.47 10.07 7.76
C LYS A 9 4.02 10.31 7.35
N LYS A 10 3.64 9.91 6.14
CA LYS A 10 2.30 10.13 5.58
C LYS A 10 1.35 8.96 5.82
N TYR A 11 1.85 7.79 6.22
CA TYR A 11 1.03 6.61 6.48
C TYR A 11 1.15 6.15 7.95
N ILE A 12 0.06 6.23 8.70
CA ILE A 12 -0.02 5.76 10.10
C ILE A 12 -0.56 4.33 10.09
N GLY A 13 0.23 3.37 9.62
CA GLY A 13 -0.15 1.96 9.62
C GLY A 13 1.05 1.04 9.77
N LYS A 14 0.81 -0.24 10.06
CA LYS A 14 1.88 -1.23 10.37
C LYS A 14 2.86 -1.50 9.21
N ILE A 15 2.52 -1.10 8.00
CA ILE A 15 3.32 -1.33 6.79
C ILE A 15 4.08 -0.05 6.47
N ASP A 16 5.40 -0.09 6.60
CA ASP A 16 6.27 1.04 6.24
C ASP A 16 6.58 1.06 4.73
N ARG A 17 6.83 -0.10 4.11
CA ARG A 17 7.28 -0.18 2.70
C ARG A 17 6.68 -1.39 2.01
N VAL A 18 6.33 -1.21 0.74
CA VAL A 18 5.84 -2.28 -0.13
C VAL A 18 6.94 -2.66 -1.12
N PHE A 19 7.57 -3.81 -0.94
CA PHE A 19 8.65 -4.27 -1.81
C PHE A 19 8.12 -4.75 -3.15
N VAL A 20 8.59 -4.14 -4.22
CA VAL A 20 8.28 -4.52 -5.61
C VAL A 20 9.37 -5.45 -6.15
N SER A 21 10.61 -5.17 -5.75
CA SER A 21 11.80 -5.96 -6.05
C SER A 21 12.66 -6.09 -4.78
N LEU A 22 13.81 -6.76 -4.88
CA LEU A 22 14.77 -6.88 -3.77
C LEU A 22 15.34 -5.53 -3.32
N THR A 23 15.45 -4.58 -4.25
CA THR A 23 16.06 -3.25 -4.02
C THR A 23 15.07 -2.11 -4.19
N GLU A 24 13.87 -2.38 -4.70
CA GLU A 24 12.86 -1.36 -5.02
C GLU A 24 11.63 -1.54 -4.14
N TYR A 25 11.18 -0.44 -3.56
CA TYR A 25 9.99 -0.39 -2.75
C TYR A 25 9.12 0.78 -3.16
N TYR A 26 7.81 0.59 -3.03
CA TYR A 26 6.81 1.63 -3.10
C TYR A 26 6.43 2.09 -1.71
N GLU A 27 6.19 3.39 -1.59
CA GLU A 27 5.44 3.94 -0.49
C GLU A 27 4.02 3.36 -0.50
N VAL A 28 3.43 3.20 0.68
CA VAL A 28 2.08 2.62 0.80
C VAL A 28 1.04 3.46 0.05
N ASP A 29 1.11 4.78 0.14
CA ASP A 29 0.19 5.67 -0.60
C ASP A 29 0.32 5.50 -2.12
N TYR A 30 1.56 5.35 -2.62
CA TYR A 30 1.80 5.08 -4.03
C TYR A 30 1.22 3.72 -4.45
N PHE A 31 1.43 2.68 -3.64
CA PHE A 31 0.84 1.37 -3.88
C PHE A 31 -0.69 1.43 -3.95
N ILE A 32 -1.35 2.14 -3.02
CA ILE A 32 -2.81 2.29 -3.00
C ILE A 32 -3.30 2.97 -4.29
N ASN A 33 -2.68 4.09 -4.69
CA ASN A 33 -3.04 4.80 -5.92
C ASN A 33 -2.84 3.94 -7.17
N HIS A 34 -1.72 3.22 -7.22
CA HIS A 34 -1.41 2.30 -8.30
C HIS A 34 -2.44 1.18 -8.37
N PHE A 35 -2.78 0.55 -7.24
CA PHE A 35 -3.79 -0.50 -7.15
C PHE A 35 -5.16 -0.03 -7.66
N LEU A 36 -5.63 1.14 -7.19
CA LEU A 36 -6.92 1.69 -7.62
C LEU A 36 -6.93 1.95 -9.13
N THR A 37 -5.87 2.57 -9.65
CA THR A 37 -5.74 2.89 -11.08
C THR A 37 -5.68 1.62 -11.95
N THR A 38 -4.87 0.63 -11.55
CA THR A 38 -4.71 -0.64 -12.28
C THR A 38 -6.01 -1.46 -12.31
N ASN A 39 -6.79 -1.43 -11.23
CA ASN A 39 -8.07 -2.14 -11.16
C ASN A 39 -9.27 -1.29 -11.65
N LYS A 40 -9.02 -0.13 -12.26
CA LYS A 40 -10.04 0.81 -12.77
C LYS A 40 -11.02 1.31 -11.70
N TYR A 41 -10.60 1.36 -10.44
CA TYR A 41 -11.34 2.03 -9.38
C TYR A 41 -11.05 3.53 -9.39
N GLU A 42 -12.02 4.32 -8.93
CA GLU A 42 -11.81 5.75 -8.75
C GLU A 42 -10.76 6.01 -7.67
N VAL A 43 -9.80 6.88 -7.97
CA VAL A 43 -8.78 7.31 -7.01
C VAL A 43 -9.35 8.41 -6.11
N SER A 44 -10.21 7.99 -5.18
CA SER A 44 -10.86 8.88 -4.20
C SER A 44 -10.32 8.66 -2.79
N HIS A 45 -10.46 9.67 -1.93
CA HIS A 45 -10.01 9.58 -0.53
C HIS A 45 -10.71 8.42 0.22
N SER A 46 -12.00 8.19 -0.08
CA SER A 46 -12.76 7.07 0.48
C SER A 46 -12.17 5.72 0.06
N ASN A 47 -11.89 5.52 -1.22
CA ASN A 47 -11.31 4.27 -1.72
C ASN A 47 -9.91 4.05 -1.15
N ARG A 48 -9.08 5.10 -1.11
CA ARG A 48 -7.76 5.02 -0.47
C ARG A 48 -7.84 4.58 0.99
N ASN A 49 -8.79 5.12 1.74
CA ASN A 49 -9.00 4.78 3.14
C ASN A 49 -9.47 3.33 3.32
N ILE A 50 -10.33 2.83 2.42
CA ILE A 50 -10.73 1.41 2.40
C ILE A 50 -9.50 0.51 2.22
N ILE A 51 -8.67 0.78 1.20
CA ILE A 51 -7.45 -0.02 0.97
C ILE A 51 -6.52 0.08 2.17
N ALA A 52 -6.27 1.29 2.69
CA ALA A 52 -5.42 1.52 3.86
C ALA A 52 -5.88 0.71 5.08
N ARG A 53 -7.19 0.63 5.35
CA ARG A 53 -7.72 -0.20 6.45
C ARG A 53 -7.49 -1.68 6.24
N HIS A 54 -7.62 -2.19 5.01
CA HIS A 54 -7.30 -3.58 4.70
C HIS A 54 -5.80 -3.88 4.82
N LEU A 55 -4.96 -2.90 4.49
CA LEU A 55 -3.51 -2.97 4.66
C LEU A 55 -3.10 -2.97 6.14
N ASP A 56 -3.74 -2.18 6.99
CA ASP A 56 -3.49 -2.21 8.44
C ASP A 56 -3.92 -3.54 9.11
N ALA A 57 -4.98 -4.15 8.57
CA ALA A 57 -5.47 -5.47 8.97
C ALA A 57 -4.65 -6.64 8.38
N TYR A 58 -3.62 -6.37 7.56
CA TYR A 58 -2.81 -7.42 6.96
C TYR A 58 -1.99 -8.15 8.04
N PRO A 59 -2.14 -9.48 8.19
CA PRO A 59 -1.45 -10.25 9.24
C PRO A 59 -0.01 -10.62 8.88
N GLY A 60 0.45 -10.31 7.67
CA GLY A 60 1.80 -10.69 7.21
C GLY A 60 2.90 -9.87 7.89
N LYS A 61 4.11 -10.45 7.93
CA LYS A 61 5.32 -9.79 8.46
C LYS A 61 6.14 -9.18 7.34
N ALA A 62 6.92 -8.14 7.67
CA ALA A 62 7.90 -7.58 6.75
C ALA A 62 8.96 -8.64 6.34
N PRO A 63 9.51 -8.57 5.11
CA PRO A 63 9.22 -7.60 4.05
C PRO A 63 7.90 -7.88 3.34
N VAL A 64 7.04 -6.86 3.26
CA VAL A 64 5.73 -6.97 2.63
C VAL A 64 5.89 -6.79 1.13
N LYS A 65 5.60 -7.83 0.36
CA LYS A 65 5.69 -7.78 -1.11
C LYS A 65 4.44 -7.15 -1.71
N ARG A 66 4.61 -6.44 -2.84
CA ARG A 66 3.51 -5.87 -3.62
C ARG A 66 2.47 -6.92 -4.00
N ASP A 67 2.94 -8.09 -4.44
CA ASP A 67 2.09 -9.18 -4.93
C ASP A 67 1.20 -9.76 -3.83
N ASP A 68 1.77 -9.97 -2.64
CA ASP A 68 1.03 -10.41 -1.45
C ASP A 68 -0.05 -9.42 -1.03
N LEU A 69 0.25 -8.11 -1.07
CA LEU A 69 -0.75 -7.07 -0.75
C LEU A 69 -1.84 -6.97 -1.82
N ASP A 70 -1.47 -7.03 -3.10
CA ASP A 70 -2.43 -7.01 -4.20
C ASP A 70 -3.41 -8.18 -4.07
N ALA A 71 -2.90 -9.39 -3.83
CA ALA A 71 -3.72 -10.58 -3.62
C ALA A 71 -4.60 -10.47 -2.36
N TRP A 72 -4.05 -9.94 -1.26
CA TRP A 72 -4.80 -9.72 -0.03
C TRP A 72 -5.95 -8.74 -0.22
N VAL A 73 -5.67 -7.56 -0.79
CA VAL A 73 -6.67 -6.52 -1.04
C VAL A 73 -7.73 -7.00 -2.02
N LYS A 74 -7.34 -7.67 -3.12
CA LYS A 74 -8.29 -8.30 -4.05
C LYS A 74 -9.20 -9.31 -3.34
N LYS A 75 -8.67 -10.12 -2.41
CA LYS A 75 -9.47 -11.05 -1.63
C LYS A 75 -10.49 -10.37 -0.70
N GLN A 76 -10.17 -9.17 -0.21
CA GLN A 76 -11.10 -8.40 0.65
C GLN A 76 -12.20 -7.70 -0.15
N ILE A 77 -11.88 -7.19 -1.34
CA ILE A 77 -12.83 -6.41 -2.18
C ILE A 77 -13.66 -7.32 -3.11
N GLY A 78 -13.10 -8.45 -3.55
CA GLY A 78 -13.76 -9.40 -4.45
C GLY A 78 -14.75 -10.35 -3.75
N LYS A 79 -15.22 -10.02 -2.55
CA LYS A 79 -16.17 -10.79 -1.75
C LYS A 79 -17.42 -9.97 -1.47
#